data_AF-A0A8I1GJ10-F1
#
_entry.id   AF-A0A8I1GJ10-F1
#
_cell.length_a   1.000
_cell.length_b   1.000
_cell.length_c   1.000
_cell.angle_alpha   90.00
_cell.angle_beta   90.00
_cell.angle_gamma   90.00
#
_symmetry.space_group_name_H-M   'P 1'
#
loop_
_entity.id
_entity.type
_entity.pdbx_description
1 polymer ?
#
loop_
_entity_poly.entity_id
_entity_poly.type
_entity_poly.pdbx_seq_one_letter_code
_entity_poly.pdbx_strand_id
1 'polypeptide(L)'
;MDFIFEEMQHIGDENIYRVSDVTNVYETDLFDDDARNIENLNILFHERTNQFIVQVDKSEKQSLKGEIDSKNISYTIFDLGRNNIYFVFDSIRKEEVSYIINLFYSVSIGNTMAMICFGNCVNIKFEKITQSKFIECLMGDCFVPQIKLVPSSGCAFIRYDGALLTIAGNNLNIFKEFVGYKK
;
A
#
# COMPACT_ATOMS: atom_id res chain seq x y z
N MET A 1 -15.55 -10.51 -8.28
CA MET A 1 -14.30 -9.77 -8.50
C MET A 1 -14.17 -9.58 -9.98
N ASP A 2 -14.00 -8.34 -10.41
CA ASP A 2 -14.03 -7.88 -11.79
C ASP A 2 -12.68 -7.38 -12.28
N PHE A 3 -11.71 -7.15 -11.39
CA PHE A 3 -10.35 -6.82 -11.79
C PHE A 3 -9.77 -7.91 -12.69
N ILE A 4 -9.10 -7.47 -13.75
CA ILE A 4 -8.42 -8.33 -14.72
C ILE A 4 -6.94 -8.06 -14.55
N PHE A 5 -6.22 -9.05 -14.03
CA PHE A 5 -4.81 -8.90 -13.72
C PHE A 5 -3.93 -9.39 -14.86
N GLU A 6 -2.93 -8.59 -15.19
CA GLU A 6 -1.83 -8.95 -16.07
C GLU A 6 -0.61 -9.34 -15.22
N GLU A 7 0.07 -10.43 -15.58
CA GLU A 7 1.33 -10.83 -14.95
C GLU A 7 2.49 -10.04 -15.55
N MET A 8 3.24 -9.38 -14.69
CA MET A 8 4.35 -8.50 -15.06
C MET A 8 5.69 -9.12 -14.69
N GLN A 9 6.73 -8.80 -15.47
CA GLN A 9 8.09 -9.30 -15.20
C GLN A 9 8.79 -8.55 -14.08
N HIS A 10 8.44 -7.29 -13.85
CA HIS A 10 9.09 -6.41 -12.87
C HIS A 10 8.11 -5.34 -12.38
N ILE A 11 8.43 -4.72 -11.25
CA ILE A 11 7.72 -3.55 -10.73
C ILE A 11 8.15 -2.33 -11.57
N GLY A 12 7.21 -1.43 -11.91
CA GLY A 12 7.47 -0.30 -12.81
C GLY A 12 8.48 0.73 -12.28
N ASP A 13 8.32 1.19 -11.03
CA ASP A 13 9.23 2.16 -10.39
C ASP A 13 9.77 1.63 -9.06
N GLU A 14 10.92 0.94 -9.14
CA GLU A 14 11.62 0.38 -7.98
C GLU A 14 12.17 1.44 -7.02
N ASN A 15 12.29 2.71 -7.46
CA ASN A 15 12.80 3.77 -6.59
C ASN A 15 11.76 4.24 -5.57
N ILE A 16 10.49 4.19 -5.97
CA ILE A 16 9.35 4.58 -5.16
C ILE A 16 8.87 3.41 -4.31
N TYR A 17 8.70 2.23 -4.92
CA TYR A 17 8.19 1.04 -4.24
C TYR A 17 9.33 0.04 -4.04
N ARG A 18 10.09 0.21 -2.95
CA ARG A 18 11.25 -0.61 -2.59
C ARG A 18 10.84 -1.96 -1.99
N VAL A 19 10.19 -2.79 -2.81
CA VAL A 19 9.78 -4.16 -2.46
C VAL A 19 10.80 -5.15 -3.00
N SER A 20 11.31 -6.03 -2.14
CA SER A 20 12.35 -7.01 -2.47
C SER A 20 11.89 -8.45 -2.21
N ASP A 21 12.64 -9.42 -2.75
CA ASP A 21 12.32 -10.86 -2.77
C ASP A 21 10.99 -11.17 -3.47
N VAL A 22 10.70 -10.44 -4.54
CA VAL A 22 9.48 -10.58 -5.35
C VAL A 22 9.63 -11.76 -6.33
N THR A 23 8.63 -12.62 -6.37
CA THR A 23 8.56 -13.74 -7.33
C THR A 23 7.47 -13.57 -8.37
N ASN A 24 6.45 -12.76 -8.07
CA ASN A 24 5.35 -12.47 -8.98
C ASN A 24 4.88 -11.02 -8.82
N VAL A 25 4.52 -10.41 -9.94
CA VAL A 25 3.95 -9.06 -9.99
C VAL A 25 2.68 -9.12 -10.83
N TYR A 26 1.62 -8.50 -10.34
CA TYR A 26 0.34 -8.41 -11.04
C TYR A 26 -0.14 -6.97 -11.07
N GLU A 27 -0.69 -6.56 -12.19
CA GLU A 27 -1.25 -5.21 -12.37
C GLU A 27 -2.67 -5.28 -12.93
N THR A 28 -3.53 -4.35 -12.51
CA THR A 28 -4.86 -4.16 -13.07
C THR A 28 -5.17 -2.67 -13.11
N ASP A 29 -5.84 -2.25 -14.17
CA ASP A 29 -6.43 -0.92 -14.23
C ASP A 29 -7.57 -0.82 -13.22
N LEU A 30 -7.68 0.35 -12.61
CA LEU A 30 -8.83 0.74 -11.82
C LEU A 30 -9.97 1.19 -12.74
N PHE A 31 -11.20 1.00 -12.29
CA PHE A 31 -12.39 1.47 -13.01
C PHE A 31 -12.58 2.98 -12.81
N ASP A 32 -13.32 3.62 -13.72
CA ASP A 32 -13.82 4.99 -13.53
C ASP A 32 -14.84 5.11 -12.37
N ASP A 33 -15.31 3.98 -11.83
CA ASP A 33 -16.29 3.89 -10.75
C ASP A 33 -15.60 3.56 -9.41
N ASP A 34 -15.53 4.55 -8.53
CA ASP A 34 -14.95 4.44 -7.18
C ASP A 34 -15.59 3.33 -6.33
N ALA A 35 -16.92 3.20 -6.38
CA ALA A 35 -17.62 2.21 -5.57
C ALA A 35 -17.26 0.80 -6.04
N ARG A 36 -17.16 0.61 -7.37
CA ARG A 36 -16.71 -0.65 -7.95
C ARG A 36 -15.27 -0.97 -7.58
N ASN A 37 -14.36 0.01 -7.55
CA ASN A 37 -12.99 -0.19 -7.10
C ASN A 37 -12.95 -0.64 -5.63
N ILE A 38 -13.63 0.06 -4.74
CA ILE A 38 -13.68 -0.25 -3.30
C ILE A 38 -14.26 -1.65 -3.05
N GLU A 39 -15.32 -2.03 -3.77
CA GLU A 39 -15.91 -3.37 -3.68
C GLU A 39 -14.88 -4.45 -4.06
N ASN A 40 -14.20 -4.27 -5.18
CA ASN A 40 -13.21 -5.23 -5.66
C ASN A 40 -11.99 -5.32 -4.72
N LEU A 41 -11.53 -4.20 -4.18
CA LEU A 41 -10.46 -4.17 -3.18
C LEU A 41 -10.88 -4.89 -1.89
N ASN A 42 -12.12 -4.74 -1.44
CA ASN A 42 -12.66 -5.49 -0.31
C ASN A 42 -12.65 -7.00 -0.60
N ILE A 43 -13.16 -7.43 -1.75
CA ILE A 43 -13.14 -8.85 -2.14
C ILE A 43 -11.70 -9.40 -2.12
N LEU A 44 -10.74 -8.61 -2.59
CA LEU A 44 -9.34 -9.03 -2.72
C LEU A 44 -8.59 -9.09 -1.38
N PHE A 45 -8.79 -8.12 -0.50
CA PHE A 45 -7.94 -7.90 0.68
C PHE A 45 -8.61 -8.13 2.04
N HIS A 46 -9.94 -8.29 2.10
CA HIS A 46 -10.68 -8.31 3.38
C HIS A 46 -10.20 -9.39 4.37
N GLU A 47 -9.91 -10.59 3.90
CA GLU A 47 -9.46 -11.70 4.75
C GLU A 47 -7.92 -11.83 4.82
N ARG A 48 -7.19 -10.93 4.17
CA ARG A 48 -5.74 -11.12 3.90
C ARG A 48 -4.87 -10.02 4.47
N THR A 49 -5.44 -8.83 4.64
CA THR A 49 -4.76 -7.64 5.15
C THR A 49 -4.19 -7.91 6.54
N ASN A 50 -2.87 -7.74 6.69
CA ASN A 50 -2.19 -7.87 7.99
C ASN A 50 -1.61 -6.54 8.46
N GLN A 51 -1.03 -5.76 7.54
CA GLN A 51 -0.39 -4.49 7.82
C GLN A 51 -0.80 -3.45 6.78
N PHE A 52 -0.80 -2.18 7.20
CA PHE A 52 -1.07 -1.05 6.33
C PHE A 52 -0.08 0.07 6.63
N ILE A 53 0.36 0.76 5.59
CA ILE A 53 1.23 1.92 5.69
C ILE A 53 0.58 3.04 4.89
N VAL A 54 0.56 4.23 5.46
CA VAL A 54 0.17 5.45 4.76
C VAL A 54 1.13 6.58 5.11
N GLN A 55 1.59 7.28 4.09
CA GLN A 55 2.34 8.52 4.21
C GLN A 55 1.34 9.68 4.37
N VAL A 56 1.68 10.69 5.17
CA VAL A 56 0.91 11.93 5.26
C VAL A 56 1.83 13.14 5.33
N ASP A 57 1.30 14.29 4.91
CA ASP A 57 1.95 15.58 5.16
C ASP A 57 1.86 15.95 6.64
N LYS A 58 2.79 16.78 7.10
CA LYS A 58 2.78 17.37 8.44
C LYS A 58 1.50 18.12 8.78
N SER A 59 0.82 18.76 7.81
CA SER A 59 -0.47 19.42 8.04
C SER A 59 -1.57 18.43 8.43
N GLU A 60 -1.56 17.24 7.82
CA GLU A 60 -2.62 16.23 7.99
C GLU A 60 -2.39 15.31 9.19
N LYS A 61 -1.16 15.28 9.74
CA LYS A 61 -0.77 14.41 10.85
C LYS A 61 -1.79 14.39 11.98
N GLN A 62 -2.22 15.55 12.48
CA GLN A 62 -3.13 15.63 13.63
C GLN A 62 -4.56 15.23 13.27
N SER A 63 -5.00 15.53 12.04
CA SER A 63 -6.32 15.17 11.55
C SER A 63 -6.45 13.64 11.46
N LEU A 64 -5.52 12.99 10.75
CA LEU A 64 -5.52 11.52 10.64
C LEU A 64 -5.36 10.86 12.01
N LYS A 65 -4.46 11.38 12.86
CA LYS A 65 -4.30 10.86 14.23
C LYS A 65 -5.63 10.86 15.00
N GLY A 66 -6.36 11.98 14.98
CA GLY A 66 -7.64 12.10 15.66
C GLY A 66 -8.70 11.14 15.11
N GLU A 67 -8.75 10.96 13.78
CA GLU A 67 -9.67 10.01 13.15
C GLU A 67 -9.38 8.56 13.56
N ILE A 68 -8.10 8.14 13.48
CA ILE A 68 -7.69 6.77 13.82
C ILE A 68 -7.89 6.48 15.31
N ASP A 69 -7.55 7.44 16.18
CA ASP A 69 -7.79 7.33 17.63
C ASP A 69 -9.29 7.19 17.94
N SER A 70 -10.17 7.91 17.23
CA SER A 70 -11.63 7.83 17.43
C SER A 70 -12.20 6.45 17.09
N LYS A 71 -11.49 5.68 16.25
CA LYS A 71 -11.84 4.31 15.85
C LYS A 71 -11.17 3.25 16.72
N ASN A 72 -10.32 3.66 17.67
CA ASN A 72 -9.54 2.78 18.53
C ASN A 72 -8.71 1.75 17.74
N ILE A 73 -8.11 2.19 16.63
CA ILE A 73 -7.22 1.37 15.79
C ILE A 73 -5.78 1.61 16.24
N SER A 74 -4.99 0.55 16.38
CA SER A 74 -3.58 0.64 16.80
C SER A 74 -2.66 0.98 15.63
N TYR A 75 -1.70 1.89 15.86
CA TYR A 75 -0.71 2.30 14.87
C TYR A 75 0.58 2.80 15.54
N THR A 76 1.65 2.85 14.75
CA THR A 76 2.94 3.47 15.08
C THR A 76 3.19 4.63 14.13
N ILE A 77 3.66 5.78 14.64
CA ILE A 77 4.07 6.92 13.81
C ILE A 77 5.58 6.93 13.64
N PHE A 78 6.03 7.04 12.39
CA PHE A 78 7.41 7.34 12.04
C PHE A 78 7.47 8.75 11.46
N ASP A 79 8.05 9.69 12.21
CA ASP A 79 8.21 11.09 11.80
C ASP A 79 9.64 11.31 11.32
N LEU A 80 9.84 11.31 10.00
CA LEU A 80 11.14 11.44 9.34
C LEU A 80 11.30 12.82 8.67
N GLY A 81 10.50 13.80 9.06
CA GLY A 81 10.53 15.16 8.52
C GLY A 81 9.27 15.54 7.73
N ARG A 82 9.36 16.65 6.99
CA ARG A 82 8.20 17.43 6.50
C ARG A 82 7.14 16.59 5.79
N ASN A 83 7.54 15.87 4.75
CA ASN A 83 6.62 15.06 3.92
C ASN A 83 6.85 13.56 4.17
N ASN A 84 7.48 13.16 5.28
CA ASN A 84 7.89 11.78 5.54
C ASN A 84 7.32 11.31 6.87
N ILE A 85 6.02 11.52 7.06
CA ILE A 85 5.30 11.06 8.24
C ILE A 85 4.53 9.81 7.84
N TYR A 86 4.86 8.67 8.44
CA TYR A 86 4.22 7.40 8.13
C TYR A 86 3.43 6.89 9.32
N PHE A 87 2.19 6.51 9.07
CA PHE A 87 1.37 5.73 9.98
C PHE A 87 1.48 4.26 9.55
N VAL A 88 1.98 3.42 10.45
CA VAL A 88 2.14 1.98 10.24
C VAL A 88 1.20 1.24 11.17
N PHE A 89 0.34 0.41 10.59
CA PHE A 89 -0.65 -0.39 11.29
C PHE A 89 -0.18 -1.84 11.24
N ASP A 90 0.44 -2.33 12.32
CA ASP A 90 1.11 -3.64 12.32
C ASP A 90 0.20 -4.84 12.60
N SER A 91 -1.02 -4.59 13.09
CA SER A 91 -1.99 -5.63 13.46
C SER A 91 -3.41 -5.12 13.25
N ILE A 92 -3.92 -5.30 12.04
CA ILE A 92 -5.28 -4.88 11.66
C ILE A 92 -6.27 -5.97 12.04
N ARG A 93 -7.27 -5.62 12.85
CA ARG A 93 -8.36 -6.54 13.23
C ARG A 93 -9.36 -6.67 12.09
N LYS A 94 -10.05 -7.81 12.01
CA LYS A 94 -10.99 -8.10 10.93
C LYS A 94 -12.07 -7.02 10.76
N GLU A 95 -12.59 -6.49 11.86
CA GLU A 95 -13.58 -5.41 11.86
C GLU A 95 -13.04 -4.06 11.35
N GLU A 96 -11.72 -3.87 11.32
CA GLU A 96 -11.06 -2.64 10.86
C GLU A 96 -10.72 -2.69 9.36
N VAL A 97 -10.65 -3.90 8.77
CA VAL A 97 -10.11 -4.08 7.41
C VAL A 97 -10.87 -3.28 6.36
N SER A 98 -12.21 -3.27 6.38
CA SER A 98 -12.98 -2.51 5.39
C SER A 98 -12.73 -1.00 5.49
N TYR A 99 -12.50 -0.49 6.71
CA TYR A 99 -12.11 0.91 6.88
C TYR A 99 -10.71 1.17 6.32
N ILE A 100 -9.75 0.29 6.60
CA ILE A 100 -8.38 0.39 6.06
C ILE A 100 -8.36 0.31 4.53
N ILE A 101 -9.17 -0.55 3.91
CA ILE A 101 -9.26 -0.66 2.45
C ILE A 101 -9.83 0.60 1.83
N ASN A 102 -10.87 1.19 2.45
CA ASN A 102 -11.43 2.45 1.98
C ASN A 102 -10.41 3.61 2.12
N LEU A 103 -9.68 3.63 3.23
CA LEU A 103 -8.60 4.60 3.46
C LEU A 103 -7.50 4.43 2.40
N PHE A 104 -7.02 3.20 2.18
CA PHE A 104 -6.03 2.85 1.16
C PHE A 104 -6.43 3.37 -0.23
N TYR A 105 -7.66 3.12 -0.66
CA TYR A 105 -8.16 3.62 -1.94
C TYR A 105 -8.13 5.15 -1.98
N SER A 106 -8.77 5.78 -0.99
CA SER A 106 -8.96 7.23 -0.93
C SER A 106 -7.65 8.02 -0.89
N VAL A 107 -6.65 7.56 -0.12
CA VAL A 107 -5.35 8.23 -0.04
C VAL A 107 -4.52 7.99 -1.30
N SER A 108 -4.61 6.80 -1.90
CA SER A 108 -3.80 6.49 -3.07
C SER A 108 -4.26 7.26 -4.32
N ILE A 109 -5.57 7.41 -4.53
CA ILE A 109 -6.09 8.27 -5.62
C ILE A 109 -5.78 9.75 -5.38
N GLY A 110 -5.58 10.15 -4.12
CA GLY A 110 -5.03 11.45 -3.73
C GLY A 110 -3.52 11.59 -3.99
N ASN A 111 -2.91 10.64 -4.71
CA ASN A 111 -1.49 10.55 -5.02
C ASN A 111 -0.59 10.58 -3.78
N THR A 112 -1.09 9.99 -2.71
CA THR A 112 -0.34 9.79 -1.47
C THR A 112 0.09 8.34 -1.34
N MET A 113 1.31 8.09 -0.87
CA MET A 113 1.80 6.72 -0.72
C MET A 113 0.97 5.96 0.29
N ALA A 114 0.39 4.84 -0.14
CA ALA A 114 -0.15 3.85 0.77
C ALA A 114 0.11 2.43 0.26
N MET A 115 0.27 1.51 1.20
CA MET A 115 0.58 0.12 0.92
C MET A 115 -0.19 -0.79 1.87
N ILE A 116 -0.88 -1.78 1.31
CA ILE A 116 -1.45 -2.89 2.08
C ILE A 116 -0.49 -4.06 1.98
N CYS A 117 -0.05 -4.61 3.12
CA CYS A 117 0.64 -5.89 3.17
C CYS A 117 -0.35 -6.98 3.58
N PHE A 118 -0.12 -8.18 3.07
CA PHE A 118 -1.00 -9.31 3.31
C PHE A 118 -0.24 -10.64 3.27
N GLY A 119 -0.85 -11.68 3.85
CA GLY A 119 -0.21 -12.98 4.06
C GLY A 119 0.67 -12.99 5.31
N ASN A 120 1.89 -13.50 5.20
CA ASN A 120 2.86 -13.45 6.31
C ASN A 120 3.31 -12.00 6.59
N CYS A 121 3.49 -11.66 7.87
CA CYS A 121 3.92 -10.32 8.27
C CYS A 121 5.32 -10.02 7.71
N VAL A 122 5.48 -8.79 7.24
CA VAL A 122 6.73 -8.29 6.67
C VAL A 122 7.34 -7.23 7.57
N ASN A 123 8.67 -7.11 7.52
CA ASN A 123 9.35 -6.03 8.20
C ASN A 123 9.37 -4.80 7.30
N ILE A 124 9.01 -3.65 7.87
CA ILE A 124 9.00 -2.35 7.20
C ILE A 124 10.16 -1.54 7.76
N LYS A 125 11.07 -1.14 6.88
CA LYS A 125 12.14 -0.19 7.20
C LYS A 125 11.94 1.07 6.39
N PHE A 126 12.46 2.20 6.86
CA PHE A 126 12.46 3.43 6.10
C PHE A 126 13.87 3.77 5.67
N GLU A 127 14.06 4.04 4.38
CA GLU A 127 15.35 4.35 3.80
C GLU A 127 15.33 5.74 3.16
N LYS A 128 16.35 6.55 3.43
CA LYS A 128 16.54 7.83 2.76
C LYS A 128 16.94 7.57 1.32
N ILE A 129 16.20 8.12 0.36
CA ILE A 129 16.55 8.02 -1.05
C ILE A 129 17.55 9.13 -1.45
N THR A 130 18.48 8.79 -2.33
CA THR A 130 19.43 9.77 -2.87
C THR A 130 18.69 10.73 -3.79
N GLN A 131 18.74 12.01 -3.48
CA GLN A 131 18.15 13.07 -4.30
C GLN A 131 19.21 14.09 -4.71
N SER A 132 18.92 14.86 -5.76
CA SER A 132 19.78 15.99 -6.09
C SER A 132 19.70 17.04 -4.97
N LYS A 133 20.79 17.80 -4.77
CA LYS A 133 20.83 18.88 -3.77
C LYS A 133 19.68 19.90 -3.93
N PHE A 134 19.22 20.10 -5.16
CA PHE A 134 18.10 21.00 -5.44
C PHE A 134 16.78 20.45 -4.89
N ILE A 135 16.51 19.16 -5.10
CA ILE A 135 15.31 18.50 -4.57
C ILE A 135 15.37 18.44 -3.04
N GLU A 136 16.52 18.11 -2.46
CA GLU A 136 16.70 18.11 -0.99
C GLU A 136 16.46 19.50 -0.38
N CYS A 137 16.88 20.57 -1.07
CA CYS A 137 16.59 21.95 -0.66
C CYS A 137 15.10 22.30 -0.71
N LEU A 138 14.38 21.82 -1.73
CA LEU A 138 12.95 22.12 -1.94
C LEU A 138 12.03 21.28 -1.05
N MET A 139 12.28 19.98 -0.98
CA MET A 139 11.38 18.98 -0.40
C MET A 139 11.88 18.46 0.95
N GLY A 140 13.13 18.76 1.32
CA GLY A 140 13.81 18.14 2.44
C GLY A 140 14.30 16.74 2.09
N ASP A 141 14.73 16.00 3.11
CA ASP A 141 15.02 14.58 2.99
C ASP A 141 13.79 13.83 2.50
N CYS A 142 13.98 12.80 1.67
CA CYS A 142 12.90 11.91 1.26
C CYS A 142 13.21 10.49 1.74
N PHE A 143 12.27 9.92 2.47
CA PHE A 143 12.30 8.55 2.91
C PHE A 143 11.23 7.76 2.15
N VAL A 144 11.46 6.46 1.97
CA VAL A 144 10.45 5.54 1.43
C VAL A 144 10.44 4.25 2.26
N PRO A 145 9.29 3.57 2.37
CA PRO A 145 9.24 2.24 2.97
C PRO A 145 9.98 1.24 2.09
N GLN A 146 10.91 0.52 2.70
CA GLN A 146 11.56 -0.66 2.17
C GLN A 146 10.92 -1.89 2.80
N ILE A 147 10.37 -2.75 1.95
CA ILE A 147 9.68 -3.97 2.37
C ILE A 147 10.42 -5.17 1.77
N LYS A 148 10.77 -6.12 2.64
CA LYS A 148 11.33 -7.40 2.21
C LYS A 148 10.27 -8.47 2.36
N LEU A 149 9.77 -8.97 1.23
CA LEU A 149 8.76 -10.02 1.22
C LEU A 149 9.37 -11.33 1.73
N VAL A 150 8.64 -12.01 2.61
CA VAL A 150 8.93 -13.37 3.03
C VAL A 150 8.04 -14.36 2.26
N PRO A 151 8.35 -15.67 2.21
CA PRO A 151 7.48 -16.63 1.56
C PRO A 151 6.02 -16.50 2.03
N SER A 152 5.08 -16.58 1.09
CA SER A 152 3.64 -16.41 1.32
C SER A 152 3.26 -15.02 1.87
N SER A 153 3.96 -13.97 1.45
CA SER A 153 3.57 -12.58 1.69
C SER A 153 3.44 -11.79 0.39
N GLY A 154 2.74 -10.67 0.45
CA GLY A 154 2.62 -9.73 -0.65
C GLY A 154 2.28 -8.33 -0.18
N CYS A 155 2.49 -7.36 -1.08
CA CYS A 155 2.15 -5.97 -0.89
C CYS A 155 1.38 -5.46 -2.10
N ALA A 156 0.39 -4.62 -1.86
CA ALA A 156 -0.38 -3.92 -2.88
C ALA A 156 -0.24 -2.42 -2.71
N PHE A 157 -0.19 -1.71 -3.83
CA PHE A 157 -0.14 -0.25 -3.89
C PHE A 157 -0.79 0.23 -5.18
N ILE A 158 -1.37 1.43 -5.16
CA ILE A 158 -1.89 2.09 -6.35
C ILE A 158 -0.85 3.14 -6.79
N ARG A 159 -0.57 3.22 -8.10
CA ARG A 159 0.42 4.14 -8.66
C ARG A 159 0.03 5.61 -8.46
N TYR A 160 1.01 6.50 -8.55
CA TYR A 160 0.91 7.97 -8.35
C TYR A 160 0.10 8.75 -9.40
N ASP A 161 -0.75 8.06 -10.15
CA ASP A 161 -1.75 8.59 -11.06
C ASP A 161 -3.17 8.14 -10.68
N GLY A 162 -3.31 7.31 -9.64
CA GLY A 162 -4.57 6.77 -9.19
C GLY A 162 -5.23 5.78 -10.15
N ALA A 163 -4.53 5.32 -11.19
CA ALA A 163 -5.13 4.54 -12.28
C ALA A 163 -4.79 3.05 -12.25
N LEU A 164 -3.67 2.67 -11.62
CA LEU A 164 -3.16 1.29 -11.67
C LEU A 164 -2.94 0.71 -10.28
N LEU A 165 -3.54 -0.45 -10.00
CA LEU A 165 -3.24 -1.26 -8.83
C LEU A 165 -2.13 -2.25 -9.18
N THR A 166 -1.03 -2.20 -8.43
CA THR A 166 0.09 -3.15 -8.53
C THR A 166 0.15 -4.02 -7.29
N ILE A 167 0.38 -5.32 -7.49
CA ILE A 167 0.55 -6.31 -6.43
C ILE A 167 1.86 -7.05 -6.63
N ALA A 168 2.75 -6.97 -5.65
CA ALA A 168 4.01 -7.71 -5.60
C ALA A 168 3.93 -8.81 -4.55
N GLY A 169 4.27 -10.05 -4.91
CA GLY A 169 4.20 -11.19 -4.02
C GLY A 169 5.47 -12.04 -4.00
N ASN A 170 5.63 -12.83 -2.94
CA ASN A 170 6.66 -13.85 -2.79
C ASN A 170 5.99 -15.21 -2.54
N ASN A 171 5.93 -16.04 -3.59
CA ASN A 171 5.29 -17.35 -3.59
C ASN A 171 3.85 -17.35 -3.04
N LEU A 172 3.19 -16.19 -3.12
CA LEU A 172 1.82 -16.01 -2.71
C LEU A 172 0.93 -16.03 -3.94
N ASN A 173 0.13 -17.07 -4.08
CA ASN A 173 -0.85 -17.14 -5.15
C ASN A 173 -2.12 -16.43 -4.69
N ILE A 174 -2.21 -15.13 -5.00
CA ILE A 174 -3.36 -14.32 -4.66
C ILE A 174 -4.65 -14.80 -5.36
N PHE A 175 -4.51 -15.46 -6.51
CA PHE A 175 -5.60 -15.92 -7.37
C PHE A 175 -6.10 -17.34 -7.10
N LYS A 176 -5.41 -18.13 -6.26
CA LYS A 176 -5.77 -19.54 -6.02
C LYS A 176 -7.17 -19.74 -5.44
N GLU A 177 -7.73 -18.70 -4.82
CA GLU A 177 -9.12 -18.68 -4.31
C GLU A 177 -10.11 -18.02 -5.29
N PHE A 178 -9.61 -17.36 -6.34
CA PHE A 178 -10.39 -16.71 -7.40
C PHE A 178 -10.42 -17.52 -8.70
N VAL A 179 -9.94 -18.78 -8.69
CA VAL A 179 -9.94 -19.71 -9.84
C VAL A 179 -11.37 -20.09 -10.21
N GLY A 180 -12.00 -19.17 -10.92
CA GLY A 180 -13.36 -19.25 -11.44
C GLY A 180 -13.64 -18.21 -12.54
N TYR A 181 -12.70 -17.33 -12.89
CA TYR A 181 -12.93 -16.28 -13.88
C TYR A 181 -11.96 -16.33 -15.06
N LYS A 182 -12.51 -16.97 -16.11
CA LYS A 182 -12.30 -16.90 -17.57
C LYS A 182 -10.89 -17.11 -18.17
N LYS A 183 -10.83 -18.22 -18.92
CA LYS A 183 -10.04 -18.40 -20.15
C LYS A 183 -10.24 -17.25 -21.14
#